data_AF-X1MF93-F1
#
_entry.id   AF-X1MF93-F1
#
_cell.length_a   1.000
_cell.length_b   1.000
_cell.length_c   1.000
_cell.angle_alpha   90.00
_cell.angle_beta   90.00
_cell.angle_gamma   90.00
#
_symmetry.space_group_name_H-M   'P 1'
#
loop_
_entity.id
_entity.type
_entity.pdbx_description
1 polymer ?
#
loop_
_entity_poly.entity_id
_entity_poly.type
_entity_poly.pdbx_seq_one_letter_code
_entity_poly.pdbx_strand_id
1 'polypeptide(L)'
;MSAGGINCYVALGNLGGYGHAWCTRNGQILETTYMSARAVPNPEDYCTYVLFSDREVIELWPGALGEVFEIRRDEATKLSLMAEVQCFQELRQR
;
A
#
# COMPACT_ATOMS: atom_id res chain seq x y z
N MET A 1 -3.94 8.45 -10.59
CA MET A 1 -2.50 8.80 -10.72
C MET A 1 -2.19 8.90 -12.20
N SER A 2 -1.41 9.89 -12.64
CA SER A 2 -1.00 10.01 -14.05
C SER A 2 0.53 10.10 -14.11
N ALA A 3 1.17 9.13 -14.76
CA ALA A 3 2.63 9.07 -14.92
C ALA A 3 3.03 9.07 -16.40
N GLY A 4 2.54 10.06 -17.17
CA GLY A 4 3.02 10.32 -18.53
C GLY A 4 2.93 9.11 -19.47
N GLY A 5 1.80 8.39 -19.45
CA GLY A 5 1.56 7.21 -20.30
C GLY A 5 2.03 5.88 -19.71
N ILE A 6 2.56 5.87 -18.49
CA ILE A 6 2.93 4.65 -17.76
C ILE A 6 1.73 4.15 -16.95
N ASN A 7 1.48 2.84 -16.99
CA ASN A 7 0.41 2.21 -16.22
C ASN A 7 0.72 2.34 -14.72
N CYS A 8 -0.05 3.20 -14.06
CA CYS A 8 0.10 3.50 -12.64
C CYS A 8 -1.25 3.43 -11.94
N TYR A 9 -1.27 2.70 -10.83
CA TYR A 9 -2.48 2.49 -10.05
C TYR A 9 -2.23 2.80 -8.58
N VAL A 10 -3.27 3.25 -7.88
CA VAL A 10 -3.35 3.09 -6.42
C VAL A 10 -3.92 1.69 -6.18
N ALA A 11 -3.22 0.87 -5.42
CA ALA A 11 -3.71 -0.43 -4.99
C ALA A 11 -4.31 -0.33 -3.58
N LEU A 12 -5.41 -1.05 -3.34
CA LEU A 12 -5.89 -1.39 -2.00
C LEU A 12 -5.74 -2.89 -1.79
N GLY A 13 -5.35 -3.28 -0.60
CA GLY A 13 -5.21 -4.69 -0.27
C GLY A 13 -4.76 -4.95 1.15
N ASN A 14 -4.20 -6.14 1.34
CA ASN A 14 -3.71 -6.62 2.63
C ASN A 14 -2.18 -6.53 2.68
N LEU A 15 -1.65 -5.93 3.73
CA LEU A 15 -0.25 -5.99 4.12
C LEU A 15 -0.16 -6.50 5.56
N GLY A 16 0.40 -7.69 5.77
CA GLY A 16 0.63 -8.26 7.11
C GLY A 16 -0.64 -8.48 7.95
N GLY A 17 -1.79 -8.71 7.32
CA GLY A 17 -3.10 -8.86 7.98
C GLY A 17 -3.92 -7.57 8.08
N TYR A 18 -3.38 -6.43 7.65
CA TYR A 18 -4.01 -5.12 7.78
C TYR A 18 -4.35 -4.53 6.42
N GLY A 19 -5.45 -3.78 6.36
CA GLY A 19 -5.83 -3.01 5.18
C GLY A 19 -4.79 -1.92 4.90
N HIS A 20 -4.24 -1.89 3.69
CA HIS A 20 -3.22 -0.92 3.28
C HIS A 20 -3.46 -0.42 1.86
N ALA A 21 -2.91 0.76 1.58
CA ALA A 21 -2.96 1.40 0.27
C ALA A 21 -1.53 1.72 -0.19
N TRP A 22 -1.20 1.41 -1.44
CA TRP A 22 0.13 1.67 -2.01
C TRP A 22 0.03 2.05 -3.49
N CYS A 23 1.14 2.48 -4.06
CA CYS A 23 1.22 2.82 -5.47
C CYS A 23 1.81 1.65 -6.25
N THR A 24 1.33 1.40 -7.47
CA THR A 24 1.97 0.49 -8.41
C THR A 24 2.33 1.23 -9.69
N ARG A 25 3.48 0.89 -10.27
CA ARG A 25 3.96 1.46 -11.55
C ARG A 25 4.52 0.32 -12.39
N ASN A 26 3.87 0.03 -13.53
CA ASN A 26 4.20 -1.13 -14.37
C ASN A 26 4.31 -2.45 -13.57
N GLY A 27 3.39 -2.67 -12.63
CA GLY A 27 3.39 -3.87 -11.77
C GLY A 27 4.41 -3.85 -10.62
N GLN A 28 5.33 -2.88 -10.58
CA GLN A 28 6.21 -2.71 -9.43
C GLN A 28 5.46 -2.01 -8.29
N ILE A 29 5.50 -2.60 -7.10
CA ILE A 29 4.94 -2.00 -5.88
C ILE A 29 5.91 -0.95 -5.35
N LEU A 30 5.37 0.24 -5.11
CA LEU A 30 6.08 1.39 -4.59
C LEU A 30 5.53 1.79 -3.24
N GLU A 31 6.42 1.89 -2.26
CA GLU A 31 6.14 2.55 -1.00
C GLU A 31 6.41 4.05 -1.18
N THR A 32 5.41 4.87 -0.88
CA THR A 32 5.47 6.31 -1.09
C THR A 32 5.41 7.06 0.23
N THR A 33 6.41 7.89 0.47
CA THR A 33 6.33 9.00 1.44
C THR A 33 5.78 10.24 0.73
N TYR A 34 5.53 11.32 1.49
CA TYR A 34 5.13 12.60 0.90
C TYR A 34 6.17 13.15 -0.12
N MET A 35 7.45 12.78 0.02
CA MET A 35 8.53 13.33 -0.81
C MET A 35 9.17 12.33 -1.78
N SER A 36 8.94 11.04 -1.62
CA SER A 36 9.64 10.02 -2.40
C SER A 36 8.83 8.75 -2.58
N ALA A 37 9.08 8.05 -3.68
CA ALA A 37 8.56 6.72 -3.94
C ALA A 37 9.75 5.78 -4.18
N ARG A 38 9.75 4.61 -3.55
CA ARG A 38 10.78 3.59 -3.75
C ARG A 38 10.15 2.21 -3.92
N ALA A 39 10.83 1.32 -4.62
CA ALA A 39 10.43 -0.07 -4.69
C ALA A 39 10.45 -0.71 -3.29
N VAL A 40 9.43 -1.53 -3.00
CA VAL A 40 9.41 -2.30 -1.76
C VAL A 40 10.43 -3.45 -1.82
N PRO A 41 11.13 -3.76 -0.72
CA PRO A 41 12.10 -4.85 -0.68
C PRO A 41 11.45 -6.24 -0.74
N ASN A 42 10.26 -6.41 -0.15
CA ASN A 42 9.53 -7.67 -0.06
C ASN A 42 8.12 -7.50 -0.66
N PRO A 43 7.95 -7.56 -1.99
CA PRO A 43 6.65 -7.39 -2.62
C PRO A 43 5.67 -8.54 -2.31
N GLU A 44 6.15 -9.73 -1.95
CA GLU A 44 5.32 -10.87 -1.58
C GLU A 44 4.45 -10.66 -0.33
N ASP A 45 4.83 -9.71 0.54
CA ASP A 45 4.06 -9.36 1.74
C ASP A 45 2.78 -8.58 1.40
N TYR A 46 2.64 -8.12 0.16
CA TYR A 46 1.53 -7.31 -0.33
C TYR A 46 0.57 -8.16 -1.16
N CYS A 47 -0.67 -8.28 -0.69
CA CYS A 47 -1.75 -8.91 -1.43
C CYS A 47 -2.69 -7.84 -1.98
N THR A 48 -2.66 -7.62 -3.30
CA THR A 48 -3.51 -6.62 -3.98
C THR A 48 -4.93 -7.16 -4.15
N TYR A 49 -5.94 -6.34 -3.87
CA TYR A 49 -7.36 -6.68 -4.04
C TYR A 49 -7.96 -5.85 -5.17
N VAL A 50 -7.69 -4.55 -5.16
CA VAL A 50 -8.27 -3.58 -6.10
C VAL A 50 -7.23 -2.59 -6.58
N LEU A 51 -7.29 -2.22 -7.86
CA LEU A 51 -6.47 -1.19 -8.48
C LEU A 51 -7.35 -0.02 -8.94
N PHE A 52 -6.90 1.20 -8.67
CA PHE A 52 -7.58 2.45 -9.03
C PHE A 52 -6.68 3.30 -9.91
N SER A 53 -7.23 3.78 -11.02
CA SER A 53 -6.64 4.88 -11.80
C SER A 53 -7.57 6.10 -11.80
N ASP A 54 -7.27 7.08 -12.63
CA ASP A 54 -8.19 8.21 -12.89
C ASP A 54 -9.42 7.82 -13.71
N ARG A 55 -9.42 6.63 -14.34
CA ARG A 55 -10.44 6.21 -15.31
C ARG A 55 -11.13 4.89 -14.96
N GLU A 56 -10.47 4.04 -14.20
CA GLU A 56 -10.92 2.67 -13.97
C GLU A 56 -10.71 2.24 -12.51
N VAL A 57 -11.59 1.34 -12.09
CA VAL A 57 -11.47 0.54 -10.88
C VAL A 57 -11.44 -0.91 -11.34
N ILE A 58 -10.38 -1.63 -10.98
CA ILE A 58 -10.18 -3.03 -11.35
C ILE A 58 -10.16 -3.84 -10.07
N GLU A 59 -11.20 -4.66 -9.87
CA GLU A 59 -11.22 -5.70 -8.84
C GLU A 59 -10.53 -6.96 -9.39
N LEU A 60 -9.57 -7.52 -8.66
CA LEU A 60 -8.84 -8.72 -9.12
C LEU A 60 -9.69 -10.00 -9.07
N TRP A 61 -10.78 -9.98 -8.31
CA TRP A 61 -11.85 -10.97 -8.32
C TRP A 61 -13.18 -10.28 -7.97
N PRO A 62 -14.35 -10.85 -8.35
CA PRO A 62 -15.63 -10.25 -8.03
C PRO A 62 -15.84 -10.10 -6.52
N GLY A 63 -16.08 -8.88 -6.04
CA GLY A 63 -16.31 -8.59 -4.62
C GLY A 63 -15.07 -8.20 -3.84
N ALA A 64 -13.88 -8.18 -4.46
CA ALA A 64 -12.62 -7.80 -3.82
C ALA A 64 -12.68 -6.41 -3.17
N LEU A 65 -13.46 -5.48 -3.75
CA LEU A 65 -13.65 -4.16 -3.14
C LEU A 65 -14.41 -4.24 -1.82
N GLY A 66 -15.44 -5.09 -1.72
CA GLY A 66 -16.15 -5.30 -0.45
C GLY A 66 -15.20 -5.90 0.59
N GLU A 67 -14.49 -6.95 0.21
CA GLU A 67 -13.55 -7.66 1.09
C GLU A 67 -12.47 -6.72 1.65
N VAL A 68 -11.91 -5.81 0.84
CA VAL A 68 -10.86 -4.89 1.32
C VAL A 68 -11.36 -3.89 2.36
N PHE A 69 -12.66 -3.59 2.38
CA PHE A 69 -13.30 -2.77 3.43
C PHE A 69 -13.63 -3.57 4.69
N GLU A 70 -13.71 -4.90 4.59
CA GLU A 70 -13.93 -5.80 5.74
C GLU A 70 -12.62 -6.16 6.47
N ILE A 71 -11.46 -6.00 5.82
CA ILE A 71 -10.16 -6.16 6.49
C ILE A 71 -10.07 -5.17 7.65
N ARG A 72 -9.78 -5.68 8.86
CA ARG A 72 -9.65 -4.87 10.07
C ARG A 72 -8.70 -3.69 9.84
N ARG A 73 -9.26 -2.48 9.89
CA ARG A 73 -8.51 -1.22 9.96
C ARG A 73 -8.29 -0.85 11.41
N ASP A 74 -7.32 -1.51 12.04
CA ASP A 74 -6.85 -1.05 13.34
C ASP A 74 -5.84 0.10 13.13
N GLU A 75 -6.37 1.28 12.82
CA GLU A 75 -5.55 2.48 12.61
C GLU A 75 -4.73 2.84 13.84
N ALA A 76 -5.21 2.51 15.05
CA ALA A 76 -4.49 2.73 16.30
C ALA A 76 -3.26 1.81 16.41
N THR A 77 -3.41 0.52 16.10
CA THR A 77 -2.28 -0.42 16.03
C THR A 77 -1.31 -0.03 14.91
N LYS A 78 -1.81 0.38 13.74
CA LYS A 78 -0.95 0.88 12.65
C LYS A 78 -0.13 2.09 13.09
N LEU A 79 -0.76 3.09 13.73
CA LEU A 79 -0.07 4.27 14.25
C LEU A 79 0.96 3.90 15.33
N SER A 80 0.62 2.95 16.20
CA SER A 80 1.52 2.46 17.26
C SER A 80 2.75 1.76 16.67
N LEU A 81 2.58 0.89 15.68
CA LEU A 81 3.66 0.21 14.97
C LEU A 81 4.56 1.19 14.20
N MET A 82 3.97 2.18 13.53
CA MET A 82 4.75 3.21 12.82
C MET A 82 5.57 4.06 13.79
N ALA A 83 5.00 4.43 14.95
CA ALA A 83 5.72 5.17 15.99
C ALA A 83 6.87 4.34 16.59
N GLU A 84 6.66 3.04 16.81
CA GLU A 84 7.70 2.14 17.32
C GLU A 84 8.87 1.98 16.33
N VAL A 85 8.57 1.78 15.03
CA VAL A 85 9.59 1.72 13.98
C VAL A 85 10.38 3.02 13.90
N GLN A 86 9.73 4.17 14.01
CA GLN A 86 10.39 5.47 14.00
C GLN A 86 11.34 5.65 15.21
N CYS A 87 10.88 5.30 16.41
CA CYS A 87 11.69 5.34 17.63
C CYS A 87 12.94 4.43 17.52
N PHE A 88 12.78 3.22 16.97
CA PHE A 88 13.89 2.28 16.80
C PHE A 88 14.92 2.76 15.76
N GLN A 89 14.47 3.45 14.71
CA GLN A 89 15.36 4.06 13.71
C GLN A 89 16.18 5.21 14.29
N GLU A 90 15.60 6.04 15.18
CA GLU A 90 16.31 7.14 15.85
C GLU A 90 17.36 6.64 16.84
N LEU A 91 17.08 5.55 17.57
CA LEU A 91 18.05 4.94 18.49
C LEU A 91 19.24 4.30 17.77
N ARG A 92 19.05 3.77 16.55
CA ARG A 92 20.12 3.16 15.75
C ARG A 92 21.06 4.18 15.09
N GLN A 93 20.69 5.46 15.05
CA GLN A 93 21.51 6.55 14.50
C GLN A 93 22.33 7.30 15.57
N ARG A 94 22.32 6.83 16.82
CA ARG A 94 23.17 7.30 17.93
C ARG A 94 24.28 6.30 18.23
#